data_AF-A0A087DQQ4-F1
#
_entry.id   AF-A0A087DQQ4-F1
#
_cell.length_a   1.000
_cell.length_b   1.000
_cell.length_c   1.000
_cell.angle_alpha   90.00
_cell.angle_beta   90.00
_cell.angle_gamma   90.00
#
_symmetry.space_group_name_H-M   'P 1'
#
loop_
_entity.id
_entity.type
_entity.pdbx_description
1 polymer ?
#
loop_
_entity_poly.entity_id
_entity_poly.type
_entity_poly.pdbx_seq_one_letter_code
_entity_poly.pdbx_strand_id
1 'polypeptide(L)'
;MSGRDLAKAIHRGPTYVRERINDEKEWALGDIERMCLLWSLKPSQLIEGAPMVDSTDTPAALAGEREDIDIDAWADRIREEDGVRAGGSAVPTSRMR
;
A
#
# COMPACT_ATOMS: atom_id res chain seq x y z
N MET A 1 -10.15 -22.71 14.07
CA MET A 1 -8.67 -22.68 14.18
C MET A 1 -8.30 -21.69 15.28
N SER A 2 -7.39 -22.02 16.20
CA SER A 2 -6.91 -21.04 17.20
C SER A 2 -5.80 -20.15 16.63
N GLY A 3 -5.51 -18.99 17.25
CA GLY A 3 -4.39 -18.13 16.82
C GLY A 3 -3.02 -18.83 16.90
N ARG A 4 -2.86 -19.79 17.83
CA ARG A 4 -1.67 -20.63 17.91
C ARG A 4 -1.58 -21.62 16.74
N ASP A 5 -2.71 -22.17 16.31
CA ASP A 5 -2.76 -23.07 15.15
C ASP A 5 -2.50 -22.29 13.85
N LEU A 6 -3.06 -21.09 13.73
CA LEU A 6 -2.78 -20.19 12.61
C LEU A 6 -1.30 -19.87 12.52
N ALA A 7 -0.67 -19.50 13.64
CA ALA A 7 0.77 -19.19 13.70
C ALA A 7 1.63 -20.35 13.18
N LYS A 8 1.30 -21.58 13.57
CA LYS A 8 1.99 -22.77 13.04
C LYS A 8 1.74 -22.94 11.54
N ALA A 9 0.50 -22.78 11.09
CA ALA A 9 0.12 -22.97 9.69
C ALA A 9 0.77 -21.97 8.73
N ILE A 10 1.02 -20.73 9.16
CA ILE A 10 1.68 -19.70 8.34
C ILE A 10 3.18 -19.54 8.66
N HIS A 11 3.76 -20.42 9.49
CA HIS A 11 5.16 -20.39 9.92
C HIS A 11 5.58 -19.07 10.59
N ARG A 12 4.75 -18.57 11.51
CA ARG A 12 5.00 -17.35 12.30
C ARG A 12 4.96 -17.63 13.80
N GLY A 13 5.50 -16.68 14.57
CA GLY A 13 5.43 -16.72 16.03
C GLY A 13 4.01 -16.41 16.54
N PRO A 14 3.59 -16.97 17.68
CA PRO A 14 2.28 -16.70 18.26
C PRO A 14 2.09 -15.22 18.64
N THR A 15 3.16 -14.54 19.11
CA THR A 15 3.13 -13.10 19.40
C THR A 15 2.87 -12.29 18.14
N TYR A 16 3.53 -12.63 17.03
CA TYR A 16 3.37 -11.97 15.74
C TYR A 16 1.92 -12.01 15.24
N VAL A 17 1.27 -13.17 15.36
CA VAL A 17 -0.12 -13.37 14.96
C VAL A 17 -1.06 -12.65 15.91
N ARG A 18 -0.81 -12.69 17.23
CA ARG A 18 -1.64 -12.02 18.22
C ARG A 18 -1.71 -10.51 17.99
N GLU A 19 -0.57 -9.86 17.77
CA GLU A 19 -0.51 -8.42 17.49
C GLU A 19 -1.33 -8.02 16.26
N ARG A 20 -1.47 -8.92 15.26
CA ARG A 20 -2.19 -8.63 14.01
C ARG A 20 -3.67 -8.98 14.04
N ILE A 21 -4.04 -9.98 14.84
CA ILE A 21 -5.45 -10.29 15.09
C ILE A 21 -6.09 -9.19 15.96
N ASN A 22 -5.30 -8.55 16.81
CA ASN A 22 -5.72 -7.43 17.66
C ASN A 22 -5.65 -6.07 16.95
N ASP A 23 -5.38 -6.04 15.63
CA ASP A 23 -5.21 -4.82 14.85
C ASP A 23 -4.11 -3.86 15.36
N GLU A 24 -3.15 -4.35 16.15
CA GLU A 24 -2.01 -3.56 16.66
C GLU A 24 -0.95 -3.37 15.56
N LYS A 25 -0.87 -4.29 14.60
CA LYS A 25 0.07 -4.26 13.46
C LYS A 25 -0.56 -4.83 12.20
N GLU A 26 -0.04 -4.41 11.05
CA GLU A 26 -0.48 -4.89 9.74
C GLU A 26 0.11 -6.26 9.36
N TRP A 27 -0.62 -6.99 8.52
CA TRP A 27 -0.18 -8.23 7.91
C TRP A 27 0.79 -7.98 6.75
N ALA A 28 1.88 -8.75 6.70
CA ALA A 28 2.73 -8.74 5.51
C ALA A 28 2.00 -9.43 4.34
N LEU A 29 2.20 -8.94 3.11
CA LEU A 29 1.56 -9.52 1.91
C LEU A 29 1.86 -11.02 1.74
N GLY A 30 3.08 -11.45 2.07
CA GLY A 30 3.43 -12.87 2.04
C GLY A 30 2.70 -13.72 3.09
N ASP A 31 2.22 -13.15 4.19
CA ASP A 31 1.39 -13.88 5.16
C ASP A 31 -0.06 -13.99 4.68
N ILE A 32 -0.57 -12.93 4.03
CA ILE A 32 -1.87 -12.94 3.36
C ILE A 32 -1.90 -14.03 2.29
N GLU A 33 -0.83 -14.16 1.49
CA GLU A 33 -0.69 -15.23 0.50
C GLU A 33 -0.73 -16.63 1.16
N ARG A 34 0.00 -16.82 2.26
CA ARG A 34 0.00 -18.10 3.01
C ARG A 34 -1.39 -18.45 3.55
N MET A 35 -2.13 -17.46 4.04
CA MET A 35 -3.51 -17.65 4.49
C MET A 35 -4.46 -18.00 3.36
N CYS A 36 -4.32 -17.32 2.21
CA CYS A 36 -5.08 -17.63 1.00
C CYS A 36 -4.89 -19.10 0.59
N LEU A 37 -3.64 -19.58 0.59
CA LEU A 37 -3.33 -20.98 0.32
C LEU A 37 -3.93 -21.93 1.37
N LEU A 38 -3.82 -21.59 2.66
CA LEU A 38 -4.35 -22.39 3.77
C LEU A 38 -5.87 -22.57 3.70
N TRP A 39 -6.59 -21.52 3.28
CA TRP A 39 -8.06 -21.53 3.20
C TRP A 39 -8.60 -21.82 1.81
N SER A 40 -7.73 -22.10 0.83
CA SER A 40 -8.10 -22.30 -0.58
C SER A 40 -8.92 -21.13 -1.14
N LEU A 41 -8.53 -19.90 -0.76
CA LEU A 41 -9.14 -18.66 -1.21
C LEU A 41 -8.19 -17.92 -2.16
N LYS A 42 -8.75 -17.17 -3.11
CA LYS A 42 -8.01 -16.13 -3.83
C LYS A 42 -7.93 -14.86 -2.98
N PRO A 43 -6.89 -14.04 -3.14
CA PRO A 43 -6.78 -12.76 -2.43
C PRO A 43 -8.01 -11.86 -2.59
N SER A 44 -8.64 -11.84 -3.77
CA SER A 44 -9.88 -11.07 -4.00
C SER A 44 -11.03 -11.55 -3.12
N GLN A 45 -11.19 -12.87 -2.95
CA GLN A 45 -12.24 -13.45 -2.12
C GLN A 45 -12.01 -13.19 -0.64
N LEU A 46 -10.75 -13.09 -0.22
CA LEU A 46 -10.42 -12.70 1.15
C LEU A 46 -10.84 -11.25 1.45
N ILE A 47 -10.65 -10.34 0.48
CA ILE A 47 -11.02 -8.93 0.61
C ILE A 47 -12.53 -8.72 0.50
N GLU A 48 -13.18 -9.35 -0.47
CA GLU A 48 -14.63 -9.27 -0.69
C GLU A 48 -15.43 -9.85 0.48
N GLY A 49 -14.88 -10.86 1.17
CA GLY A 49 -15.49 -11.45 2.35
C GLY A 49 -15.29 -10.65 3.64
N ALA A 50 -14.43 -9.62 3.63
CA ALA A 50 -14.27 -8.75 4.78
C ALA A 50 -15.52 -7.86 4.92
N PRO A 51 -16.10 -7.74 6.14
CA PRO A 51 -17.15 -6.76 6.35
C PRO A 51 -16.58 -5.39 5.98
N MET A 52 -17.30 -4.65 5.13
CA MET A 52 -16.99 -3.26 4.85
C MET A 52 -16.98 -2.53 6.20
N VAL A 53 -15.80 -2.19 6.70
CA VAL A 53 -15.68 -1.31 7.85
C VAL A 53 -16.25 0.04 7.41
N ASP A 54 -17.41 0.38 7.97
CA ASP A 54 -17.99 1.69 7.76
C ASP A 54 -16.95 2.72 8.23
N SER A 55 -16.52 3.59 7.33
CA SER A 55 -15.45 4.58 7.60
C SER A 55 -15.87 5.64 8.62
N THR A 56 -17.08 5.51 9.20
CA THR A 56 -17.65 6.37 10.24
C THR A 56 -16.98 6.21 11.60
N ASP A 57 -16.19 5.17 11.84
CA ASP A 57 -15.31 5.04 13.01
C ASP A 57 -14.00 5.85 12.89
N THR A 58 -13.90 6.73 11.89
CA THR A 58 -12.88 7.79 11.90
C THR A 58 -13.19 8.71 13.09
N PRO A 59 -12.33 8.79 14.13
CA PRO A 59 -12.58 9.75 15.20
C PRO A 59 -12.66 11.14 14.57
N ALA A 60 -13.68 11.93 14.94
CA ALA A 60 -13.94 13.26 14.37
C ALA A 60 -12.71 14.19 14.37
N ALA A 61 -11.68 13.87 15.17
CA ALA A 61 -10.37 14.52 15.17
C ALA A 61 -9.55 14.37 13.87
N LEU A 62 -9.83 13.37 13.03
CA LEU A 62 -9.17 13.16 11.73
C LEU A 62 -10.05 13.58 10.54
N ALA A 63 -11.27 14.05 10.79
CA ALA A 63 -12.12 14.69 9.78
C ALA A 63 -11.61 16.12 9.51
N GLY A 64 -10.33 16.26 9.17
CA GLY A 64 -9.83 17.45 8.51
C GLY A 64 -10.55 17.61 7.17
N GLU A 65 -10.84 18.85 6.79
CA GLU A 65 -11.40 19.17 5.48
C GLU A 65 -10.55 18.47 4.41
N ARG A 66 -11.15 17.52 3.68
CA ARG A 66 -10.51 16.94 2.52
C ARG A 66 -10.50 18.03 1.46
N GLU A 67 -9.41 18.77 1.38
CA GLU A 67 -9.12 19.54 0.19
C GLU A 67 -8.95 18.54 -0.95
N ASP A 68 -9.90 18.54 -1.89
CA ASP A 68 -9.79 17.75 -3.10
C ASP A 68 -8.48 18.12 -3.79
N ILE A 69 -7.64 17.12 -4.07
CA ILE A 69 -6.38 17.35 -4.78
C ILE A 69 -6.76 17.75 -6.21
N ASP A 70 -6.49 19.00 -6.57
CA ASP A 70 -6.59 19.49 -7.95
C ASP A 70 -5.46 18.85 -8.78
N ILE A 71 -5.80 17.74 -9.43
CA ILE A 71 -4.90 16.95 -10.28
C ILE A 71 -4.38 17.80 -11.45
N ASP A 72 -5.18 18.73 -11.97
CA ASP A 72 -4.80 19.58 -13.10
C ASP A 72 -3.74 20.61 -12.66
N ALA A 73 -3.93 21.23 -11.50
CA ALA A 73 -2.94 22.14 -10.91
C ALA A 73 -1.61 21.43 -10.55
N TRP A 74 -1.69 20.17 -10.11
CA TRP A 74 -0.50 19.35 -9.87
C TRP A 74 0.24 19.00 -11.17
N ALA A 75 -0.49 18.64 -12.22
CA ALA A 75 0.07 18.34 -13.53
C ALA A 75 0.75 19.57 -14.16
N ASP A 76 0.19 20.76 -13.98
CA ASP A 76 0.80 22.02 -14.46
C ASP A 76 2.10 22.35 -13.73
N ARG A 77 2.16 22.16 -12.40
CA ARG A 77 3.39 22.32 -11.63
C ARG A 77 4.53 21.44 -12.12
N ILE A 78 4.25 20.16 -12.43
CA ILE A 78 5.28 19.23 -12.96
C ILE A 78 5.81 19.71 -14.30
N ARG A 79 4.93 20.19 -15.20
CA ARG A 79 5.36 20.74 -16.49
C ARG A 79 6.22 21.99 -16.33
N GLU A 80 5.92 22.82 -15.34
CA GLU A 80 6.70 24.02 -15.03
C GLU A 80 8.08 23.69 -14.46
N GLU A 81 8.17 22.67 -13.60
CA GLU A 81 9.43 22.18 -13.02
C GLU A 81 10.33 21.46 -14.05
N ASP A 82 9.75 20.67 -14.96
CA ASP A 82 10.51 20.00 -16.04
C ASP A 82 10.84 20.93 -17.22
N GLY A 83 10.09 22.03 -17.40
CA GLY A 83 10.32 23.04 -18.43
C GLY A 83 11.62 23.85 -18.26
N VAL A 84 12.24 23.82 -17.08
CA VAL A 84 13.51 24.53 -16.80
C VAL A 84 14.74 23.74 -17.28
N ARG A 85 14.61 22.44 -17.60
CA ARG A 85 15.75 21.57 -17.96
C ARG A 85 16.00 21.37 -19.45
N ALA A 86 15.29 22.07 -20.34
CA ALA A 86 15.56 22.05 -21.78
C ALA A 86 16.39 23.28 -22.22
N GLY A 87 17.52 23.52 -21.54
CA GLY A 87 18.40 24.65 -21.79
C GLY A 87 19.88 24.25 -21.80
N GLY A 88 20.30 23.55 -22.86
CA GLY A 88 21.69 23.58 -23.33
C GLY A 88 22.73 22.70 -22.63
N SER A 89 23.07 21.57 -23.27
CA SER A 89 24.47 21.15 -23.36
C SER A 89 24.66 20.33 -24.65
N ALA A 90 25.17 20.99 -25.67
CA ALA A 90 25.62 20.34 -26.89
C ALA A 90 26.87 19.51 -26.56
N VAL A 91 26.75 18.19 -26.65
CA VAL A 91 27.90 17.27 -26.57
C VAL A 91 28.65 17.32 -27.90
N PRO A 92 29.95 17.68 -27.93
CA PRO A 92 30.71 17.66 -29.18
C PRO A 92 31.05 16.20 -29.52
N THR A 93 30.51 15.71 -30.64
CA THR A 93 30.85 14.40 -31.19
C THR A 93 32.24 14.47 -31.82
N SER A 94 33.21 13.88 -31.14
CA SER A 94 34.57 13.69 -31.66
C SER A 94 34.54 12.74 -32.86
N ARG A 95 34.99 13.24 -34.02
CA ARG A 95 35.13 12.49 -35.27
C ARG A 95 36.50 11.82 -35.26
N MET A 96 36.55 10.50 -35.06
CA MET A 96 37.78 9.72 -35.24
C MET A 96 37.94 9.31 -36.72
N ARG A 97 39.17 9.47 -37.21
CA ARG A 97 39.65 9.18 -38.57
C ARG A 97 39.71 7.69 -38.86
#